data_AF-A0A560MEF0-F1
#
_entry.id   AF-A0A560MEF0-F1
#
_cell.length_a   1.000
_cell.length_b   1.000
_cell.length_c   1.000
_cell.angle_alpha   90.00
_cell.angle_beta   90.00
_cell.angle_gamma   90.00
#
_symmetry.space_group_name_H-M   'P 1'
#
loop_
_entity.id
_entity.type
_entity.pdbx_description
1 polymer ?
#
loop_
_entity_poly.entity_id
_entity_poly.type
_entity_poly.pdbx_seq_one_letter_code
_entity_poly.pdbx_strand_id
1 'polypeptide(L)' 'MRKFLLALALLSIPLASSAVAQQQQGRGTPDEQKACTRDVQRHCRSVIDQGDFTILACLQQNRSKISAACDQVLKTHGQ' A
#
# COMPACT_ATOMS: atom_id res chain seq x y z
N MET A 1 -2.82 45.41 39.78
CA MET A 1 -1.50 45.89 39.33
C MET A 1 -0.99 44.86 38.32
N ARG A 2 -1.27 44.99 37.02
CA ARG A 2 -0.59 45.84 36.02
C ARG A 2 0.90 45.50 35.94
N LYS A 3 1.32 45.05 34.74
CA LYS A 3 2.71 44.86 34.25
C LYS A 3 3.27 43.50 34.70
N PHE A 4 3.51 42.53 33.83
CA PHE A 4 4.51 42.60 32.76
C PHE A 4 4.01 41.96 31.46
N LEU A 5 3.64 42.83 30.52
CA LEU A 5 3.80 42.54 29.09
C LEU A 5 5.29 42.70 28.74
N LEU A 6 5.67 42.09 27.60
CA LEU A 6 6.94 42.19 26.83
C LEU A 6 7.89 41.00 27.07
N ALA A 7 7.80 39.94 26.26
CA ALA A 7 8.43 39.80 24.94
C ALA A 7 9.92 39.46 25.05
N LEU A 8 10.33 38.27 24.61
CA LEU A 8 11.53 38.07 23.76
C LEU A 8 11.63 36.62 23.22
N ALA A 9 11.76 36.54 21.88
CA ALA A 9 12.45 35.53 21.05
C ALA A 9 11.93 34.07 21.05
N LEU A 10 11.25 33.55 20.02
CA LEU A 10 11.77 33.19 18.67
C LEU A 10 13.11 32.44 18.70
N LEU A 11 13.07 31.12 18.97
CA LEU A 11 13.79 30.06 18.22
C LEU A 11 13.59 28.72 18.93
N SER A 12 12.85 27.76 18.34
CA SER A 12 12.95 26.32 18.64
C SER A 12 12.16 25.49 17.63
N ILE A 13 12.78 25.29 16.46
CA ILE A 13 12.76 24.08 15.60
C ILE A 13 11.42 23.30 15.56
N PRO A 14 10.61 23.41 14.49
CA PRO A 14 9.65 22.35 14.20
C PRO A 14 10.45 21.08 13.86
N LEU A 15 10.42 20.07 14.73
CA LEU A 15 10.89 18.74 14.36
C LEU A 15 10.06 18.30 13.14
N ALA A 16 10.77 17.98 12.06
CA ALA A 16 10.23 17.70 10.75
C ALA A 16 9.01 16.77 10.81
N SER A 17 7.92 17.21 10.18
CA SER A 17 6.79 16.37 9.84
C SER A 17 7.29 15.14 9.10
N SER A 18 7.25 13.97 9.74
CA SER A 18 7.29 12.70 9.02
C SER A 18 5.97 12.59 8.27
N ALA A 19 5.96 13.10 7.04
CA ALA A 19 4.93 12.75 6.07
C ALA A 19 5.03 11.24 5.83
N VAL A 20 4.29 10.46 6.60
CA VAL A 20 4.12 9.02 6.38
C VAL A 20 3.27 8.82 5.13
N ALA A 21 3.88 9.03 3.95
CA ALA A 21 3.32 8.61 2.68
C ALA A 21 3.58 7.11 2.42
N GLN A 22 3.62 6.29 3.47
CA GLN A 22 3.96 4.87 3.40
C GLN A 22 2.77 4.03 3.85
N GLN A 23 1.73 3.96 3.01
CA GLN A 23 0.62 3.04 3.25
C GLN A 23 0.19 2.21 2.03
N GLN A 24 0.80 2.39 0.85
CA GLN A 24 0.36 1.69 -0.36
C GLN A 24 1.29 0.57 -0.85
N GLN A 25 2.32 0.20 -0.08
CA GLN A 25 3.29 -0.79 -0.55
C GLN A 25 2.74 -2.24 -0.61
N GLY A 26 1.56 -2.52 -0.06
CA GLY A 26 1.01 -3.89 -0.02
C GLY A 26 0.06 -4.26 -1.17
N ARG A 27 -0.51 -3.29 -1.89
CA ARG A 27 -1.63 -3.52 -2.83
C ARG A 27 -1.26 -3.34 -4.31
N GLY A 28 -0.04 -2.87 -4.59
CA GLY A 28 0.35 -2.42 -5.92
C GLY A 28 -0.42 -1.18 -6.39
N THR A 29 -0.04 -0.66 -7.54
CA THR A 29 -0.71 0.45 -8.22
C THR A 29 -2.08 0.02 -8.77
N PRO A 30 -2.99 0.96 -9.08
CA PRO A 30 -4.28 0.62 -9.70
C PRO A 30 -4.14 -0.17 -11.01
N ASP A 31 -3.08 0.07 -11.78
CA ASP A 31 -2.87 -0.65 -13.04
C ASP A 31 -2.36 -2.08 -12.82
N GLU A 32 -1.54 -2.29 -11.80
CA GLU A 32 -1.14 -3.64 -11.35
C GLU A 32 -2.35 -4.45 -10.83
N GLN A 33 -3.24 -3.80 -10.07
CA GLN A 33 -4.47 -4.43 -9.61
C GLN A 33 -5.38 -4.81 -10.78
N LYS A 34 -5.52 -3.95 -11.79
CA LYS A 34 -6.28 -4.28 -13.01
C LYS A 34 -5.68 -5.47 -13.75
N ALA A 35 -4.35 -5.56 -13.84
CA ALA A 35 -3.67 -6.69 -14.48
C ALA A 35 -4.02 -8.02 -13.79
N CYS A 36 -4.16 -8.02 -12.46
CA CYS A 36 -4.53 -9.21 -11.69
C CYS A 36 -6.04 -9.43 -11.50
N THR A 37 -6.90 -8.44 -11.76
CA THR A 37 -8.34 -8.50 -11.44
C THR A 37 -9.04 -9.71 -12.05
N ARG A 38 -8.77 -10.02 -13.33
CA ARG A 38 -9.37 -11.16 -14.01
C ARG A 38 -8.93 -12.50 -13.42
N ASP A 39 -7.68 -12.57 -12.98
CA ASP A 39 -7.11 -13.79 -12.39
C ASP A 39 -7.63 -13.99 -10.96
N VAL A 40 -7.77 -12.91 -10.18
CA VAL A 40 -8.41 -12.92 -8.86
C VAL A 40 -9.86 -13.41 -8.96
N GLN A 41 -10.64 -12.90 -9.92
CA GLN A 41 -12.03 -13.34 -10.10
C GLN A 41 -12.17 -14.79 -10.57
N ARG A 42 -11.18 -15.33 -11.28
CA ARG A 42 -11.22 -16.70 -11.81
C ARG A 42 -10.70 -17.72 -10.80
N HIS A 43 -9.60 -17.43 -10.13
CA HIS A 43 -8.86 -18.37 -9.30
C HIS A 43 -9.05 -18.13 -7.81
N CYS A 44 -9.30 -16.89 -7.40
CA CYS A 44 -9.33 -16.47 -6.00
C CYS A 44 -10.71 -15.96 -5.53
N ARG A 45 -11.78 -16.28 -6.27
CA ARG A 45 -13.13 -15.75 -5.97
C ARG A 45 -13.63 -16.09 -4.57
N SER A 46 -13.24 -17.23 -4.02
CA SER A 46 -13.60 -17.65 -2.66
C SER A 46 -12.93 -16.83 -1.55
N VAL A 47 -11.86 -16.10 -1.86
CA VAL A 47 -11.07 -15.34 -0.88
C VAL A 47 -11.07 -13.83 -1.12
N ILE A 48 -11.81 -13.33 -2.12
CA ILE A 48 -11.87 -11.89 -2.44
C ILE A 48 -12.30 -11.04 -1.25
N ASP A 49 -13.27 -11.51 -0.45
CA ASP A 49 -13.79 -10.76 0.68
C ASP A 49 -12.93 -10.88 1.95
N GLN A 50 -11.83 -11.64 1.89
CA GLN A 50 -10.93 -11.90 3.01
C GLN A 50 -9.74 -10.92 3.08
N GLY A 51 -9.66 -9.97 2.16
CA GLY A 51 -8.63 -8.93 2.13
C GLY A 51 -7.42 -9.27 1.25
N ASP A 52 -6.56 -8.27 1.03
CA ASP A 52 -5.55 -8.32 -0.03
C ASP A 52 -4.43 -9.32 0.23
N PHE A 53 -4.02 -9.50 1.49
CA PHE A 53 -2.98 -10.47 1.82
C PHE A 53 -3.43 -11.90 1.49
N THR A 54 -4.71 -12.20 1.69
CA THR A 54 -5.30 -13.50 1.35
C THR A 54 -5.41 -13.67 -0.17
N ILE A 55 -5.83 -12.61 -0.88
CA ILE A 55 -5.84 -12.59 -2.35
C ILE A 55 -4.43 -12.81 -2.89
N LEU A 56 -3.44 -12.12 -2.33
CA LEU A 56 -2.04 -12.23 -2.71
C LEU A 56 -1.51 -13.66 -2.51
N ALA A 57 -1.76 -14.27 -1.35
CA ALA A 57 -1.40 -15.66 -1.09
C ALA A 57 -2.07 -16.62 -2.09
N CYS A 58 -3.34 -16.36 -2.46
CA CYS A 58 -4.02 -17.15 -3.46
C CYS A 58 -3.41 -16.99 -4.87
N LEU A 59 -3.03 -15.77 -5.26
CA LEU A 59 -2.33 -15.52 -6.52
C LEU A 59 -0.96 -16.20 -6.55
N GLN A 60 -0.20 -16.18 -5.44
CA GLN A 60 1.07 -16.91 -5.31
C GLN A 60 0.88 -18.43 -5.47
N GLN A 61 -0.17 -19.01 -4.88
CA GLN A 61 -0.46 -20.44 -5.03
C GLN A 61 -0.87 -20.81 -6.47
N ASN A 62 -1.43 -19.87 -7.22
CA ASN A 62 -1.91 -20.08 -8.59
C ASN A 62 -0.98 -19.49 -9.66
N ARG A 63 0.30 -19.21 -9.34
CA ARG A 63 1.29 -18.61 -10.27
C ARG A 63 1.35 -19.23 -11.65
N SER A 64 1.19 -20.55 -11.75
CA SER A 64 1.20 -21.27 -13.03
C SER A 64 -0.09 -21.17 -13.83
N LYS A 65 -1.17 -20.64 -13.23
CA LYS A 65 -2.53 -20.58 -13.79
C LYS A 65 -2.99 -19.14 -14.06
N ILE A 66 -2.37 -18.15 -13.43
CA ILE A 66 -2.66 -16.73 -13.67
C ILE A 66 -2.06 -16.25 -15.00
N SER A 67 -2.49 -15.08 -15.47
CA SER A 67 -1.94 -14.47 -16.68
C SER A 67 -0.49 -14.03 -16.48
N ALA A 68 0.27 -13.97 -17.58
CA ALA A 68 1.65 -13.48 -17.57
C ALA A 68 1.76 -12.04 -17.04
N ALA A 69 0.73 -11.21 -17.28
CA ALA A 69 0.70 -9.85 -16.76
C ALA A 69 0.64 -9.83 -15.23
N CYS A 70 -0.25 -10.62 -14.61
CA CYS A 70 -0.35 -10.69 -13.15
C CYS A 70 0.89 -11.36 -12.53
N ASP A 71 1.44 -12.41 -13.15
CA ASP A 71 2.69 -13.02 -12.69
C ASP A 71 3.87 -12.03 -12.73
N GLN A 72 3.95 -11.19 -13.76
CA GLN A 72 4.96 -10.14 -13.86
C GLN A 72 4.83 -9.09 -12.74
N VAL A 73 3.60 -8.70 -12.37
CA VAL A 73 3.36 -7.84 -11.21
C VAL A 73 3.95 -8.49 -9.95
N LEU A 74 3.60 -9.74 -9.69
CA LEU A 74 4.07 -10.45 -8.50
C LEU A 74 5.61 -10.53 -8.47
N LYS A 75 6.25 -10.84 -9.59
CA LYS A 75 7.72 -10.84 -9.73
C LYS A 75 8.35 -9.46 -9.47
N THR A 76 7.72 -8.39 -9.96
CA THR A 76 8.21 -7.01 -9.79
C THR A 76 8.23 -6.61 -8.31
N HIS A 77 7.29 -7.14 -7.53
CA HIS A 77 7.20 -6.94 -6.07
C HIS A 77 7.94 -7.99 -5.24
N GLY A 78 8.72 -8.88 -5.87
CA GLY A 78 9.53 -9.89 -5.18
C GLY A 78 8.71 -11.00 -4.51
N GLN A 79 7.47 -11.20 -4.95
CA GLN A 79 6.55 -12.20 -4.43
C GLN A 79 6.87 -13.60 -4.99
#